data_AF-A0A8C4N1I1-F1
#
_entry.id   AF-A0A8C4N1I1-F1
#
_cell.length_a   1.000
_cell.length_b   1.000
_cell.length_c   1.000
_cell.angle_alpha   90.00
_cell.angle_beta   90.00
_cell.angle_gamma   90.00
#
_symmetry.space_group_name_H-M   'P 1'
#
loop_
_entity.id
_entity.type
_entity.pdbx_description
1 polymer ?
#
loop_
_entity_poly.entity_id
_entity_poly.type
_entity_poly.pdbx_seq_one_letter_code
_entity_poly.pdbx_strand_id
1 'polypeptide(L)'
;IISSFNRHKKTHSNEKPHTCHLCLKAFRTVTLLRNHVNTHTGTRPYKCGDCDMAFVTSGELVRHRRYKHTHEKPFKCSMCKYASVEASKLKRHIRSHTGERPFQCGLCSYASKDTYKLKRHMRTHSGTGPGACSPLGSVWSAVKVGAWKLPFGGRIKAHEG
;
A
#
# COMPACT_ATOMS: atom_id res chain seq x y z
N ILE A 1 24.64 19.20 -0.88
CA ILE A 1 23.32 19.57 -0.30
C ILE A 1 22.32 20.06 -1.35
N ILE A 2 22.75 20.83 -2.37
CA ILE A 2 21.90 21.30 -3.49
C ILE A 2 21.28 20.14 -4.31
N SER A 3 21.98 19.02 -4.49
CA SER A 3 21.50 17.85 -5.24
C SER A 3 20.27 17.17 -4.60
N SER A 4 20.20 17.14 -3.27
CA SER A 4 19.09 16.57 -2.52
C SER A 4 17.85 17.47 -2.56
N PHE A 5 18.05 18.79 -2.53
CA PHE A 5 16.97 19.78 -2.59
C PHE A 5 16.31 19.83 -3.97
N ASN A 6 17.09 19.82 -5.06
CA ASN A 6 16.53 19.76 -6.42
C ASN A 6 15.79 18.44 -6.70
N ARG A 7 16.25 17.32 -6.14
CA ARG A 7 15.54 16.03 -6.19
C ARG A 7 14.21 16.07 -5.42
N HIS A 8 14.17 16.79 -4.29
CA HIS A 8 12.95 17.00 -3.52
C HIS A 8 11.96 17.94 -4.24
N LYS A 9 12.42 19.02 -4.87
CA LYS A 9 11.56 19.91 -5.69
C LYS A 9 10.84 19.17 -6.83
N LYS A 10 11.50 18.22 -7.49
CA LYS A 10 10.88 17.33 -8.48
C LYS A 10 9.78 16.41 -7.93
N THR A 11 9.62 16.31 -6.61
CA THR A 11 8.51 15.56 -5.99
C THR A 11 7.25 16.39 -5.76
N HIS A 12 7.36 17.73 -5.80
CA HIS A 12 6.23 18.66 -5.74
C HIS A 12 5.70 19.04 -7.12
N SER A 13 6.52 18.92 -8.16
CA SER A 13 6.07 18.98 -9.54
C SER A 13 5.40 17.64 -9.92
N ASN A 14 4.19 17.70 -10.50
CA ASN A 14 3.51 16.54 -11.07
C ASN A 14 4.12 16.09 -12.42
N GLU A 15 5.26 16.65 -12.83
CA GLU A 15 5.96 16.27 -14.05
C GLU A 15 6.43 14.81 -14.00
N LYS A 16 6.01 14.06 -15.02
CA LYS A 16 6.40 12.67 -15.25
C LYS A 16 7.05 12.56 -16.63
N PRO A 17 8.30 12.99 -16.78
CA PRO A 17 8.93 13.12 -18.10
C PRO A 17 9.28 11.78 -18.75
N HIS A 18 9.22 10.67 -18.00
CA HIS A 18 9.65 9.36 -18.50
C HIS A 18 8.47 8.44 -18.78
N THR A 19 8.15 8.24 -20.05
CA THR A 19 6.99 7.45 -20.48
C THR A 19 7.38 6.04 -20.88
N CYS A 20 6.58 5.04 -20.47
CA CYS A 20 6.70 3.67 -20.91
C CYS A 20 6.19 3.52 -22.34
N HIS A 21 7.01 3.01 -23.26
CA HIS A 21 6.61 2.79 -24.64
C HIS A 21 5.60 1.65 -24.82
N LEU A 22 5.50 0.72 -23.85
CA LEU A 22 4.60 -0.44 -23.93
C LEU A 22 3.16 -0.16 -23.48
N CYS A 23 2.96 0.77 -22.55
CA CYS A 23 1.63 1.08 -22.02
C CYS A 23 1.37 2.57 -21.78
N LEU A 24 2.27 3.44 -22.26
CA LEU A 24 2.20 4.90 -22.19
C LEU A 24 2.09 5.49 -20.77
N LYS A 25 2.32 4.69 -19.73
CA LYS A 25 2.38 5.17 -18.34
C LYS A 25 3.63 6.02 -18.12
N ALA A 26 3.43 7.19 -17.52
CA ALA A 26 4.50 8.14 -17.24
C ALA A 26 5.04 8.03 -15.79
N PHE A 27 6.34 8.26 -15.62
CA PHE A 27 7.07 8.14 -14.37
C PHE A 27 7.97 9.37 -14.14
N ARG A 28 8.16 9.71 -12.86
CA ARG A 28 8.98 10.86 -12.43
C ARG A 28 10.50 10.63 -12.53
N THR A 29 10.95 9.38 -12.62
CA THR A 29 12.37 9.02 -12.65
C THR A 29 12.60 7.82 -13.53
N VAL A 30 13.75 7.77 -14.21
CA VAL A 30 14.18 6.63 -15.03
C VAL A 30 14.19 5.31 -14.27
N THR A 31 14.60 5.29 -12.99
CA THR A 31 14.61 4.06 -12.18
C THR A 31 13.21 3.47 -12.00
N LEU A 32 12.19 4.32 -11.78
CA LEU A 32 10.80 3.87 -11.67
C LEU A 32 10.27 3.38 -13.02
N LEU A 33 10.61 4.05 -14.11
CA LEU A 33 10.28 3.58 -15.46
C LEU A 33 10.92 2.20 -15.72
N ARG A 34 12.20 2.02 -15.42
CA ARG A 34 12.92 0.75 -15.59
C ARG A 34 12.27 -0.37 -14.79
N ASN A 35 12.01 -0.15 -13.50
CA ASN A 35 11.33 -1.13 -12.65
C ASN A 35 9.93 -1.46 -13.21
N HIS A 36 9.23 -0.48 -13.76
CA HIS A 36 7.95 -0.73 -14.41
C HIS A 36 8.10 -1.54 -15.70
N VAL A 37 9.06 -1.22 -16.58
CA VAL A 37 9.32 -2.00 -17.80
C VAL A 37 9.65 -3.45 -17.47
N ASN A 38 10.37 -3.70 -16.38
CA ASN A 38 10.66 -5.05 -15.91
C ASN A 38 9.38 -5.86 -15.60
N THR A 39 8.27 -5.21 -15.26
CA THR A 39 6.96 -5.90 -15.08
C THR A 39 6.33 -6.34 -16.40
N HIS A 40 6.65 -5.69 -17.52
CA HIS A 40 6.23 -6.12 -18.85
C HIS A 40 7.11 -7.27 -19.37
N THR A 41 8.41 -7.17 -19.19
CA THR A 41 9.37 -8.16 -19.71
C THR A 41 9.52 -9.38 -18.81
N GLY A 42 8.96 -9.35 -17.60
CA GLY A 42 9.13 -10.42 -16.60
C GLY A 42 10.51 -10.47 -15.96
N THR A 43 11.39 -9.51 -16.26
CA THR A 43 12.75 -9.46 -15.72
C THR A 43 12.74 -9.19 -14.22
N ARG A 44 13.47 -10.00 -13.47
CA ARG A 44 13.50 -9.97 -11.99
C ARG A 44 14.95 -9.98 -11.51
N PRO A 45 15.62 -8.82 -11.48
CA PRO A 45 17.06 -8.75 -11.20
C PRO A 45 17.41 -9.10 -9.74
N TYR A 46 16.44 -9.04 -8.82
CA TYR A 46 16.70 -9.27 -7.40
C TYR A 46 16.32 -10.70 -7.00
N LYS A 47 17.29 -11.62 -7.03
CA LYS A 47 17.09 -13.03 -6.65
C LYS A 47 17.19 -13.20 -5.13
N CYS A 48 16.37 -14.11 -4.58
CA CYS A 48 16.51 -14.54 -3.20
C CYS A 48 17.68 -15.53 -3.09
N GLY A 49 18.48 -15.42 -2.03
CA GLY A 49 19.55 -16.39 -1.75
C GLY A 49 19.05 -17.65 -1.04
N ASP A 50 17.87 -17.59 -0.44
CA ASP A 50 17.29 -18.64 0.40
C ASP A 50 16.23 -19.49 -0.36
N CYS A 51 15.85 -19.10 -1.59
CA CYS A 51 14.94 -19.85 -2.48
C CYS A 51 14.99 -19.32 -3.92
N ASP A 52 14.30 -20.00 -4.86
CA ASP A 52 14.30 -19.66 -6.30
C ASP A 52 13.47 -18.41 -6.67
N MET A 53 12.90 -17.71 -5.70
CA MET A 53 12.08 -16.53 -5.97
C MET A 53 12.93 -15.31 -6.36
N ALA A 54 12.48 -14.58 -7.39
CA ALA A 54 13.11 -13.33 -7.83
C ALA A 54 12.10 -12.17 -7.93
N PHE A 55 12.59 -10.96 -7.74
CA PHE A 55 11.79 -9.74 -7.62
C PHE A 55 12.26 -8.62 -8.54
N VAL A 56 11.33 -7.71 -8.83
CA VAL A 56 11.59 -6.56 -9.72
C VAL A 56 12.34 -5.46 -8.97
N THR A 57 12.14 -5.36 -7.65
CA THR A 57 12.79 -4.37 -6.80
C THR A 57 13.45 -4.99 -5.57
N SER A 58 14.49 -4.34 -5.04
CA SER A 58 15.17 -4.78 -3.81
C SER A 58 14.24 -4.77 -2.59
N GLY A 59 13.34 -3.79 -2.49
CA GLY A 59 12.37 -3.70 -1.40
C GLY A 59 11.39 -4.88 -1.37
N GLU A 60 11.01 -5.40 -2.53
CA GLU A 60 10.19 -6.62 -2.63
C GLU A 60 10.94 -7.85 -2.13
N LEU A 61 12.21 -8.00 -2.50
CA LEU A 61 13.08 -9.08 -2.02
C LEU A 61 13.23 -9.04 -0.49
N VAL A 62 13.55 -7.87 0.07
CA VAL A 62 13.67 -7.70 1.53
C VAL A 62 12.35 -8.07 2.23
N ARG A 63 11.21 -7.59 1.71
CA ARG A 63 9.90 -7.92 2.27
C ARG A 63 9.61 -9.43 2.18
N HIS A 64 9.90 -10.05 1.04
CA HIS A 64 9.75 -11.49 0.86
C HIS A 64 10.56 -12.26 1.88
N ARG A 65 11.84 -11.91 2.05
CA ARG A 65 12.74 -12.56 3.00
C ARG A 65 12.23 -12.45 4.43
N ARG A 66 11.73 -11.28 4.83
CA ARG A 66 11.08 -11.08 6.13
C ARG A 66 9.84 -11.94 6.33
N TYR A 67 9.05 -12.17 5.29
CA TYR A 67 7.86 -13.01 5.42
C TYR A 67 8.17 -14.50 5.47
N LYS A 68 9.13 -14.96 4.67
CA LYS A 68 9.31 -16.38 4.35
C LYS A 68 10.53 -17.05 5.00
N HIS A 69 11.57 -16.28 5.31
CA HIS A 69 12.82 -16.85 5.80
C HIS A 69 13.15 -16.36 7.22
N THR A 70 13.06 -15.05 7.50
CA THR A 70 13.46 -14.52 8.82
C THR A 70 12.32 -14.32 9.80
N HIS A 71 11.07 -14.24 9.31
CA HIS A 71 9.88 -13.94 10.10
C HIS A 71 9.96 -12.64 10.93
N GLU A 72 10.87 -11.73 10.57
CA GLU A 72 11.04 -10.44 11.24
C GLU A 72 9.79 -9.56 11.02
N LYS A 73 9.14 -9.13 12.11
CA LYS A 73 7.93 -8.30 12.10
C LYS A 73 8.17 -6.97 12.82
N PRO A 74 8.74 -5.95 12.13
CA PRO A 74 9.13 -4.69 12.78
C PRO A 74 7.94 -3.87 13.29
N PHE A 75 6.76 -4.03 12.68
CA PHE A 75 5.60 -3.19 12.97
C PHE A 75 4.69 -3.88 13.99
N LYS A 76 4.77 -3.46 15.25
CA LYS A 76 3.99 -4.00 16.37
C LYS A 76 2.74 -3.16 16.64
N CYS A 77 1.64 -3.81 16.99
CA CYS A 77 0.44 -3.14 17.48
C CYS A 77 0.63 -2.72 18.93
N SER A 78 0.18 -1.52 19.28
CA SER A 78 0.19 -1.02 20.66
C SER A 78 -0.96 -1.56 21.51
N MET A 79 -2.04 -2.03 20.88
CA MET A 79 -3.26 -2.49 21.56
C MET A 79 -3.31 -4.01 21.78
N CYS A 80 -2.47 -4.79 21.10
CA CYS A 80 -2.42 -6.24 21.26
C CYS A 80 -1.07 -6.81 20.80
N LYS A 81 -0.89 -8.13 20.95
CA LYS A 81 0.35 -8.85 20.57
C LYS A 81 0.57 -8.99 19.06
N TYR A 82 -0.29 -8.41 18.22
CA TYR A 82 -0.16 -8.51 16.76
C TYR A 82 1.06 -7.73 16.25
N ALA A 83 1.81 -8.33 15.33
CA ALA A 83 2.90 -7.69 14.62
C ALA A 83 2.89 -8.07 13.13
N SER A 84 3.39 -7.17 12.27
CA SER A 84 3.47 -7.39 10.83
C SER A 84 4.78 -6.91 10.22
N VAL A 85 5.11 -7.46 9.04
CA VAL A 85 6.27 -7.07 8.24
C VAL A 85 6.06 -5.72 7.55
N GLU A 86 4.81 -5.32 7.30
CA GLU A 86 4.47 -4.09 6.58
C GLU A 86 3.63 -3.13 7.42
N ALA A 87 3.96 -1.83 7.40
CA ALA A 87 3.20 -0.79 8.10
C ALA A 87 1.74 -0.70 7.63
N SER A 88 1.47 -0.92 6.34
CA SER A 88 0.10 -0.89 5.79
C SER A 88 -0.78 -2.00 6.37
N LYS A 89 -0.20 -3.17 6.65
CA LYS A 89 -0.90 -4.29 7.29
C LYS A 89 -1.20 -3.97 8.74
N LEU A 90 -0.26 -3.36 9.47
CA LEU A 90 -0.50 -2.86 10.82
C LEU A 90 -1.61 -1.79 10.85
N LYS A 91 -1.54 -0.79 9.96
CA LYS A 91 -2.57 0.26 9.86
C LYS A 91 -3.96 -0.32 9.60
N ARG A 92 -4.06 -1.30 8.70
CA ARG A 92 -5.32 -2.02 8.46
C ARG A 92 -5.76 -2.84 9.67
N HIS A 93 -4.82 -3.49 10.36
CA HIS A 93 -5.10 -4.24 11.60
C HIS A 93 -5.65 -3.31 12.68
N ILE A 94 -5.08 -2.12 12.88
CA ILE A 94 -5.54 -1.14 13.88
C ILE A 94 -7.04 -0.81 13.74
N ARG A 95 -7.58 -0.81 12.51
CA ARG A 95 -9.02 -0.63 12.27
C ARG A 95 -9.89 -1.74 12.88
N SER A 96 -9.32 -2.90 13.21
CA SER A 96 -10.05 -3.94 13.94
C SER A 96 -10.43 -3.47 15.33
N HIS A 97 -9.54 -2.74 16.01
CA HIS A 97 -9.75 -2.19 17.34
C HIS A 97 -10.63 -0.94 17.33
N THR A 98 -10.40 -0.02 16.40
CA THR A 98 -11.15 1.25 16.37
C THR A 98 -12.54 1.14 15.74
N GLY A 99 -12.81 0.04 15.02
CA GLY A 99 -14.07 -0.12 14.29
C GLY A 99 -14.15 0.65 12.97
N GLU A 100 -13.17 1.50 12.63
CA GLU A 100 -13.19 2.34 11.43
C GLU A 100 -13.41 1.54 10.14
N ARG A 101 -14.35 2.00 9.32
CA ARG A 101 -14.68 1.43 8.00
C ARG A 101 -14.62 2.51 6.91
N PRO A 102 -13.41 2.91 6.47
CA PRO A 102 -13.24 4.05 5.56
C PRO A 102 -13.75 3.82 4.14
N PHE A 103 -14.03 2.57 3.76
CA PHE A 103 -14.40 2.22 2.39
C PHE A 103 -15.88 1.88 2.31
N GLN A 104 -16.67 2.82 1.84
CA GLN A 104 -18.12 2.69 1.67
C GLN A 104 -18.46 2.20 0.26
N CYS A 105 -19.52 1.40 0.16
CA CYS A 105 -20.16 1.09 -1.11
C CYS A 105 -20.99 2.29 -1.56
N GLY A 106 -20.88 2.65 -2.84
CA GLY A 106 -21.70 3.72 -3.42
C GLY A 106 -23.13 3.29 -3.76
N LEU A 107 -23.44 1.99 -3.67
CA LEU A 107 -24.73 1.41 -4.07
C LEU A 107 -25.58 0.96 -2.88
N CYS A 108 -24.99 0.77 -1.70
CA CYS A 108 -25.70 0.34 -0.49
C CYS A 108 -24.95 0.76 0.78
N SER A 109 -25.52 0.51 1.95
CA SER A 109 -24.92 0.88 3.26
C SER A 109 -23.71 0.03 3.69
N TYR A 110 -23.21 -0.86 2.82
CA TYR A 110 -22.03 -1.66 3.16
C TYR A 110 -20.78 -0.79 3.30
N ALA A 111 -20.10 -0.89 4.44
CA ALA A 111 -18.81 -0.26 4.69
C ALA A 111 -17.77 -1.27 5.17
N SER A 112 -16.52 -1.09 4.74
CA SER A 112 -15.43 -2.02 5.00
C SER A 112 -14.16 -1.35 5.53
N LYS A 113 -13.36 -2.16 6.24
CA LYS A 113 -12.05 -1.79 6.78
C LYS A 113 -10.94 -1.90 5.72
N ASP A 114 -11.22 -2.56 4.58
CA ASP A 114 -10.26 -2.87 3.52
C ASP A 114 -10.86 -2.70 2.10
N THR A 115 -10.08 -2.15 1.18
CA THR A 115 -10.48 -1.96 -0.23
C THR A 115 -10.74 -3.27 -0.93
N TYR A 116 -10.00 -4.33 -0.62
CA TYR A 116 -10.22 -5.65 -1.22
C TYR A 116 -11.60 -6.20 -0.87
N LYS A 117 -12.03 -6.03 0.38
CA LYS A 117 -13.33 -6.48 0.86
C LYS A 117 -14.45 -5.67 0.20
N LEU A 118 -14.28 -4.36 0.03
CA LEU A 118 -15.20 -3.54 -0.75
C LEU A 118 -15.26 -3.99 -2.22
N LYS A 119 -14.12 -4.14 -2.90
CA LYS A 119 -14.08 -4.58 -4.31
C LYS A 119 -14.73 -5.94 -4.51
N ARG A 120 -14.56 -6.85 -3.56
CA ARG A 120 -15.24 -8.16 -3.57
C ARG A 120 -16.74 -8.00 -3.36
N HIS A 121 -17.16 -7.15 -2.43
CA HIS A 121 -18.57 -6.81 -2.23
C HIS A 121 -19.19 -6.18 -3.49
N MET A 122 -18.47 -5.33 -4.24
CA MET A 122 -19.01 -4.73 -5.47
C MET A 122 -19.49 -5.77 -6.50
N ARG A 123 -18.98 -7.01 -6.46
CA ARG A 123 -19.43 -8.09 -7.35
C ARG A 123 -20.84 -8.61 -7.01
N THR A 124 -21.31 -8.41 -5.77
CA THR A 124 -22.66 -8.82 -5.36
C THR A 124 -23.75 -7.90 -5.90
N HIS A 125 -23.37 -6.74 -6.46
CA HIS A 125 -24.29 -5.86 -7.19
C HIS A 125 -24.42 -6.23 -8.66
N SER A 126 -23.53 -7.08 -9.19
CA SER A 126 -23.52 -7.50 -10.59
C SER A 126 -24.19 -8.86 -10.84
N GLY A 127 -24.70 -9.53 -9.81
CA GLY A 127 -25.28 -10.87 -9.92
C GLY A 127 -26.63 -11.00 -9.21
N THR A 128 -27.65 -11.41 -9.95
CA THR A 128 -28.97 -11.85 -9.45
C THR A 128 -28.85 -13.27 -8.88
N GLY A 129 -28.25 -13.40 -7.71
CA GLY A 129 -28.17 -14.67 -6.97
C GLY A 129 -28.56 -14.49 -5.50
N PRO A 130 -28.69 -15.57 -4.71
CA PRO A 130 -29.19 -15.55 -3.33
C PRO A 130 -28.29 -14.81 -2.30
N GLY A 131 -27.24 -14.12 -2.76
CA GLY A 131 -26.41 -13.20 -1.98
C GLY A 131 -26.34 -11.78 -2.58
N ALA A 132 -27.26 -11.43 -3.47
CA ALA A 132 -27.36 -10.12 -4.10
C ALA A 132 -27.68 -9.06 -3.04
N CYS A 133 -26.93 -7.95 -3.08
CA CYS A 133 -27.15 -6.85 -2.16
C CYS A 133 -28.13 -5.86 -2.81
N SER A 134 -29.27 -5.61 -2.17
CA SER A 134 -30.24 -4.62 -2.67
C SER A 134 -29.66 -3.21 -2.58
N PRO A 135 -29.72 -2.41 -3.65
CA PRO A 135 -29.36 -1.01 -3.59
C PRO A 135 -30.29 -0.27 -2.63
N LEU A 136 -29.72 0.53 -1.73
CA LEU A 136 -30.49 1.47 -0.92
C LEU A 136 -30.56 2.79 -1.68
N GLY A 137 -31.78 3.29 -1.89
CA GLY A 137 -32.00 4.68 -2.26
C GLY A 137 -31.21 5.59 -1.32
N SER A 138 -30.32 6.36 -1.92
CA SER A 138 -29.45 7.39 -1.33
C SER A 138 -29.70 7.76 0.13
N VAL A 139 -28.82 7.29 1.02
CA VAL A 139 -28.58 7.91 2.34
C VAL A 139 -27.08 8.14 2.48
N TRP A 140 -26.66 9.40 2.37
CA TRP A 140 -25.30 9.82 2.69
C TRP A 140 -25.17 9.94 4.21
N SER A 141 -24.41 9.05 4.85
CA SER A 141 -23.94 9.26 6.21
C SER A 141 -22.47 9.67 6.18
N ALA A 142 -22.22 10.93 6.51
CA ALA A 142 -20.88 11.49 6.71
C ALA A 142 -20.21 10.78 7.89
N VAL A 143 -19.07 10.13 7.65
CA VAL A 143 -18.24 9.56 8.71
C VAL A 143 -17.06 10.50 8.97
N LYS A 144 -16.97 11.00 10.21
CA LYS A 144 -15.87 11.84 10.71
C LYS A 144 -14.54 11.10 10.55
N VAL A 145 -13.64 11.66 9.76
CA VAL A 145 -12.23 11.25 9.71
C VAL A 145 -11.50 11.88 10.89
N GLY A 146 -11.29 11.10 11.95
CA GLY A 146 -10.42 11.50 13.05
C GLY A 146 -8.96 11.59 12.58
N ALA A 147 -8.33 12.74 12.76
CA ALA A 147 -6.91 12.94 12.48
C ALA A 147 -6.05 12.17 13.50
N TRP A 148 -5.15 11.28 13.04
CA TRP A 148 -4.21 10.60 13.92
C TRP A 148 -2.76 10.70 13.43
N LYS A 149 -1.92 11.25 14.31
CA LYS A 149 -0.46 11.25 14.24
C LYS A 149 0.07 9.84 14.45
N LEU A 150 0.94 9.38 13.56
CA LEU A 150 1.74 8.16 13.77
C LEU A 150 2.72 8.39 14.92
N PRO A 151 2.85 7.48 15.90
CA PRO A 151 3.89 7.56 16.91
C PRO A 151 5.16 6.95 16.34
N PHE A 152 5.81 7.65 15.40
CA PHE A 152 7.19 7.35 15.01
C PHE A 152 8.02 8.63 15.12
N GLY A 153 8.18 9.10 16.36
CA GLY A 153 9.31 9.93 16.76
C GLY A 153 10.54 9.05 16.94
N GLY A 154 11.09 8.55 15.83
CA GLY A 154 12.39 7.88 15.81
C GLY A 154 13.49 8.94 15.76
N ARG A 155 13.99 9.34 16.92
CA ARG A 155 15.18 10.19 17.08
C ARG A 155 16.41 9.39 16.62
N ILE A 156 16.85 9.63 15.39
CA ILE A 156 18.21 9.25 14.97
C ILE A 156 19.17 10.16 15.73
N LYS A 157 19.86 9.60 16.73
CA LYS A 157 21.04 10.22 17.34
C LYS A 157 22.10 10.33 16.25
N ALA A 158 22.47 11.56 15.87
CA ALA A 158 23.75 11.79 15.22
C ALA A 158 24.82 11.65 16.29
N HIS A 159 25.78 10.78 16.04
CA HIS A 159 27.03 10.67 16.77
C HIS A 159 27.89 11.85 16.31
N GLU A 160 28.14 12.81 17.20
CA GLU A 160 29.12 13.88 16.97
C GLU A 160 30.47 13.37 17.49
N GLY A 161 31.45 13.35 16.59
CA GLY A 161 32.86 13.53 16.92
C GLY A 161 33.28 14.90 16.39
#